data_AF-A0A6G6X5K4-F1
#
_entry.id   AF-A0A6G6X5K4-F1
#
_cell.length_a   1.000
_cell.length_b   1.000
_cell.length_c   1.000
_cell.angle_alpha   90.00
_cell.angle_beta   90.00
_cell.angle_gamma   90.00
#
_symmetry.space_group_name_H-M   'P 1'
#
loop_
_entity.id
_entity.type
_entity.pdbx_description
1 polymer ?
#
loop_
_entity_poly.entity_id
_entity_poly.type
_entity_poly.pdbx_seq_one_letter_code
_entity_poly.pdbx_strand_id
1 'polypeptide(L)'
;MTNRTATFTLNEGHALGAMKLVMNRRTKIPVWPVVVFGPLIAVVFLLYKSDGPFSEILPILGWLVIVLSGLVAIAYYWALPRQVRRSFRQTAMLQEPMTIEWDEAGYALSSASGNARLNWDELYAWAEQDDIVLLMQSEMLYNLVPKAALSADQLGSLRSCLAHSGLKQL
;
A
#
# COMPACT_ATOMS: atom_id res chain seq x y z
N MET A 1 31.88 -0.71 -14.80
CA MET A 1 31.17 -1.86 -14.20
C MET A 1 30.27 -1.31 -13.11
N THR A 2 29.03 -0.98 -13.46
CA THR A 2 28.04 -0.46 -12.50
C THR A 2 27.68 -1.59 -11.54
N ASN A 3 27.89 -1.38 -10.24
CA ASN A 3 27.62 -2.40 -9.23
C ASN A 3 26.10 -2.66 -9.19
N ARG A 4 25.63 -3.81 -9.71
CA ARG A 4 24.19 -4.15 -9.86
C ARG A 4 23.62 -4.89 -8.63
N THR A 5 24.11 -4.52 -7.46
CA THR A 5 23.72 -5.10 -6.17
C THR A 5 23.42 -3.99 -5.18
N ALA A 6 22.26 -4.05 -4.52
CA ALA A 6 21.88 -3.11 -3.47
C ALA A 6 21.35 -3.86 -2.24
N THR A 7 21.93 -3.58 -1.08
CA THR A 7 21.48 -4.13 0.20
C THR A 7 20.71 -3.06 0.95
N PHE A 8 19.50 -3.39 1.40
CA PHE A 8 18.66 -2.49 2.15
C PHE A 8 17.96 -3.18 3.30
N THR A 9 17.71 -2.41 4.36
CA THR A 9 16.89 -2.82 5.49
C THR A 9 15.56 -2.09 5.38
N LEU A 10 14.46 -2.84 5.40
CA LEU A 10 13.13 -2.23 5.34
C LEU A 10 12.80 -1.60 6.70
N ASN A 11 12.71 -0.27 6.75
CA ASN A 11 12.34 0.45 7.97
C ASN A 11 10.79 0.54 8.11
N GLU A 12 10.28 0.62 9.34
CA GLU A 12 8.86 0.64 9.71
C GLU A 12 8.06 1.74 8.97
N GLY A 13 8.71 2.85 8.61
CA GLY A 13 8.11 3.93 7.83
C GLY A 13 7.73 3.54 6.40
N HIS A 14 8.51 2.66 5.75
CA HIS A 14 8.25 2.22 4.37
C HIS A 14 7.08 1.23 4.31
N ALA A 15 6.91 0.39 5.34
CA ALA A 15 5.78 -0.53 5.45
C ALA A 15 4.44 0.20 5.65
N LEU A 16 4.43 1.27 6.46
CA LEU A 16 3.24 2.11 6.63
C LEU A 16 2.86 2.86 5.34
N GLY A 17 3.85 3.32 4.58
CA GLY A 17 3.66 3.94 3.26
C GLY A 17 3.11 2.97 2.22
N ALA A 18 3.75 1.81 2.06
CA ALA A 18 3.34 0.78 1.12
C ALA A 18 1.94 0.22 1.43
N MET A 19 1.59 0.02 2.70
CA MET A 19 0.28 -0.50 3.07
C MET A 19 -0.84 0.54 2.89
N LYS A 20 -0.57 1.83 3.19
CA LYS A 20 -1.48 2.92 2.80
C LYS A 20 -1.68 2.95 1.28
N LEU A 21 -0.62 2.72 0.51
CA LEU A 21 -0.67 2.72 -0.95
C LEU A 21 -1.50 1.55 -1.52
N VAL A 22 -1.24 0.33 -1.06
CA VAL A 22 -1.98 -0.88 -1.47
C VAL A 22 -3.45 -0.73 -1.14
N MET A 23 -3.77 -0.18 0.02
CA MET A 23 -5.16 0.05 0.43
C MET A 23 -5.82 1.17 -0.36
N ASN A 24 -5.14 2.30 -0.61
CA ASN A 24 -5.65 3.36 -1.49
C ASN A 24 -5.88 2.86 -2.93
N ARG A 25 -5.11 1.86 -3.38
CA ARG A 25 -5.30 1.19 -4.68
C ARG A 25 -6.44 0.16 -4.66
N ARG A 26 -6.66 -0.54 -3.54
CA ARG A 26 -7.70 -1.56 -3.36
C ARG A 26 -9.08 -0.98 -3.05
N THR A 27 -9.14 0.07 -2.24
CA THR A 27 -10.35 0.85 -1.96
C THR A 27 -10.22 2.18 -2.68
N LYS A 28 -10.78 2.27 -3.89
CA LYS A 28 -10.88 3.52 -4.70
C LYS A 28 -11.76 4.60 -4.06
N ILE A 29 -12.34 4.32 -2.89
CA ILE A 29 -13.24 5.22 -2.18
C ILE A 29 -12.39 5.97 -1.15
N PRO A 30 -12.17 7.28 -1.33
CA PRO A 30 -11.55 8.07 -0.28
C PRO A 30 -12.43 7.94 0.97
N VAL A 31 -11.85 7.56 2.11
CA VAL A 31 -12.61 7.29 3.35
C VAL A 31 -12.94 8.59 4.09
N TRP A 32 -12.18 9.66 3.82
CA TRP A 32 -12.34 10.98 4.43
C TRP A 32 -13.71 11.64 4.21
N PRO A 33 -14.38 11.56 3.03
CA PRO A 33 -15.70 12.14 2.83
C PRO A 33 -16.76 11.39 3.66
N VAL A 34 -16.65 10.08 3.85
CA VAL A 34 -17.60 9.32 4.69
C VAL A 34 -17.50 9.75 6.15
N VAL A 35 -16.28 9.95 6.64
CA VAL A 35 -16.03 10.41 8.01
C VAL A 35 -16.43 11.87 8.24
N VAL A 36 -16.34 12.73 7.22
CA VAL A 36 -16.67 14.16 7.32
C VAL A 36 -18.14 14.45 7.03
N PHE A 37 -18.68 13.91 5.93
CA PHE A 37 -20.06 14.16 5.51
C PHE A 37 -21.08 13.27 6.23
N GLY A 38 -20.70 12.08 6.69
CA GLY A 38 -21.59 11.18 7.45
C GLY A 38 -22.19 11.84 8.70
N PRO A 39 -21.38 12.40 9.61
CA PRO A 39 -21.87 13.13 10.78
C PRO A 39 -22.73 14.34 10.41
N LEU A 40 -22.38 15.05 9.33
CA LEU A 40 -23.09 16.24 8.87
C LEU A 40 -24.49 15.88 8.35
N ILE A 41 -24.60 14.80 7.59
CA ILE A 41 -25.87 14.20 7.15
C ILE A 41 -26.69 13.73 8.35
N ALA A 42 -26.05 13.09 9.34
CA ALA A 42 -26.74 12.64 10.54
C ALA A 42 -27.30 13.79 11.39
N VAL A 43 -26.56 14.90 11.53
CA VAL A 43 -27.03 16.11 12.21
C VAL A 43 -28.24 16.69 11.49
N VAL A 44 -28.26 16.70 10.16
CA VAL A 44 -29.44 17.12 9.37
C VAL A 44 -30.63 16.21 9.68
N PHE A 45 -30.44 14.89 9.71
CA PHE A 45 -31.50 13.93 10.06
C PHE A 45 -32.02 14.07 11.50
N LEU A 46 -31.15 14.42 12.45
CA LEU A 46 -31.51 14.61 13.86
C LEU A 46 -32.22 15.96 14.12
N LEU A 47 -31.87 17.01 13.37
CA LEU A 47 -32.45 18.35 13.52
C LEU A 47 -33.73 18.53 12.68
N TYR A 48 -33.96 17.66 11.70
CA TYR A 48 -35.15 17.71 10.86
C TYR A 48 -36.40 17.29 11.65
N LYS A 49 -37.18 18.27 12.10
CA LYS A 49 -38.51 18.03 12.68
C LYS A 49 -39.53 17.84 11.57
N SER A 50 -40.09 16.64 11.51
CA SER A 50 -41.19 16.28 10.61
C SER A 50 -42.41 15.88 11.43
N ASP A 51 -43.58 16.40 11.09
CA ASP A 51 -44.87 15.95 11.65
C ASP A 51 -45.48 14.74 10.88
N GLY A 52 -44.75 14.22 9.88
CA GLY A 52 -45.16 13.07 9.08
C GLY A 52 -44.84 11.71 9.72
N PRO A 53 -45.22 10.59 9.07
CA PRO A 53 -45.09 9.22 9.59
C PRO A 53 -43.63 8.77 9.80
N PHE A 54 -42.65 9.56 9.38
CA PHE A 54 -41.22 9.27 9.47
C PHE A 54 -40.51 10.00 10.62
N SER A 55 -41.26 10.72 11.47
CA SER A 55 -40.74 11.51 12.60
C SER A 55 -39.88 10.70 13.57
N GLU A 56 -40.21 9.43 13.79
CA GLU A 56 -39.47 8.52 14.67
C GLU A 56 -38.31 7.79 13.95
N ILE A 57 -38.40 7.62 12.63
CA ILE A 57 -37.44 6.83 11.85
C ILE A 57 -36.19 7.64 11.50
N LEU A 58 -36.36 8.92 11.15
CA LEU A 58 -35.27 9.83 10.77
C LEU A 58 -34.18 9.99 11.86
N PRO A 59 -34.51 10.17 13.16
CA PRO A 59 -33.47 10.26 14.19
C PRO A 59 -32.74 8.93 14.41
N ILE A 60 -33.41 7.78 14.25
CA ILE A 60 -32.78 6.45 14.34
C ILE A 60 -31.76 6.28 13.21
N LEU A 61 -32.11 6.69 11.98
CA LEU A 61 -31.19 6.68 10.84
C LEU A 61 -30.00 7.63 11.06
N GLY A 62 -30.23 8.81 11.65
CA GLY A 62 -29.17 9.73 12.02
C GLY A 62 -28.15 9.09 12.98
N TRP A 63 -28.63 8.45 14.05
CA TRP A 63 -27.76 7.71 14.98
C TRP A 63 -27.01 6.56 14.31
N LEU A 64 -27.68 5.80 13.45
CA LEU A 64 -27.04 4.71 12.71
C LEU A 64 -25.90 5.22 11.82
N VAL A 65 -26.10 6.34 11.12
CA VAL A 65 -25.07 6.96 10.28
C VAL A 65 -23.89 7.45 11.13
N ILE A 66 -24.11 8.00 12.32
CA ILE A 66 -23.04 8.39 13.26
C ILE A 66 -22.23 7.17 13.69
N VAL A 67 -22.90 6.10 14.12
CA VAL A 67 -22.24 4.87 14.58
C VAL A 67 -21.42 4.23 13.46
N LEU A 68 -21.99 4.10 12.26
CA LEU A 68 -21.28 3.54 11.11
C LEU A 68 -20.09 4.40 10.69
N SER A 69 -20.24 5.73 10.63
CA SER A 69 -19.15 6.65 10.29
C SER A 69 -18.03 6.60 11.33
N GLY A 70 -18.38 6.52 12.62
CA GLY A 70 -17.43 6.36 13.72
C GLY A 70 -16.68 5.03 13.66
N LEU A 71 -17.37 3.92 13.39
CA LEU A 71 -16.74 2.61 13.22
C LEU A 71 -15.76 2.59 12.05
N VAL A 72 -16.12 3.19 10.92
CA VAL A 72 -15.22 3.33 9.75
C VAL A 72 -14.01 4.19 10.11
N ALA A 73 -14.20 5.30 10.83
CA ALA A 73 -13.09 6.15 11.27
C ALA A 73 -12.14 5.41 12.22
N ILE A 74 -12.66 4.69 13.21
CA ILE A 74 -11.86 3.92 14.16
C ILE A 74 -11.10 2.80 13.45
N ALA A 75 -11.77 2.05 12.55
CA ALA A 75 -11.12 1.01 11.77
C ALA A 75 -9.98 1.58 10.92
N TYR A 76 -10.21 2.72 10.26
CA TYR A 76 -9.25 3.32 9.33
C TYR A 76 -8.08 4.03 10.01
N TYR A 77 -8.35 4.83 11.03
CA TYR A 77 -7.32 5.65 11.69
C TYR A 77 -6.63 4.94 12.85
N TRP A 78 -7.26 3.95 13.49
CA TRP A 78 -6.71 3.27 14.66
C TRP A 78 -6.43 1.79 14.45
N ALA A 79 -7.39 1.01 13.96
CA ALA A 79 -7.20 -0.43 13.83
C ALA A 79 -6.15 -0.76 12.76
N LEU A 80 -6.23 -0.10 11.60
CA LEU A 80 -5.33 -0.31 10.48
C LEU A 80 -3.84 -0.05 10.82
N PRO A 81 -3.41 1.11 11.33
CA PRO A 81 -2.00 1.29 11.68
C PRO A 81 -1.54 0.33 12.78
N ARG A 82 -2.43 -0.07 13.70
CA ARG A 82 -2.08 -1.00 14.78
C ARG A 82 -1.92 -2.43 14.26
N GLN A 83 -2.77 -2.85 13.33
CA GLN A 83 -2.68 -4.15 12.69
C GLN A 83 -1.48 -4.22 11.74
N VAL A 84 -1.20 -3.15 10.98
CA VAL A 84 0.02 -3.03 10.17
C VAL A 84 1.26 -3.15 11.04
N ARG A 85 1.34 -2.38 12.14
CA ARG A 85 2.46 -2.47 13.09
C ARG A 85 2.58 -3.86 13.71
N ARG A 86 1.44 -4.50 14.02
CA ARG A 86 1.44 -5.85 14.59
C ARG A 86 1.91 -6.89 13.58
N SER A 87 1.42 -6.86 12.35
CA SER A 87 1.89 -7.73 11.27
C SER A 87 3.36 -7.47 10.95
N PHE A 88 3.80 -6.22 10.90
CA PHE A 88 5.21 -5.86 10.69
C PHE A 88 6.13 -6.33 11.83
N ARG A 89 5.66 -6.28 13.08
CA ARG A 89 6.39 -6.85 14.24
C ARG A 89 6.39 -8.38 14.25
N GLN A 90 5.41 -9.02 13.63
CA GLN A 90 5.29 -10.48 13.56
C GLN A 90 6.06 -11.07 12.36
N THR A 91 6.24 -10.32 11.28
CA THR A 91 7.01 -10.74 10.12
C THR A 91 8.48 -10.34 10.28
N ALA A 92 9.23 -11.15 11.04
CA ALA A 92 10.69 -11.01 11.20
C ALA A 92 11.44 -10.99 9.84
N MET A 93 10.87 -11.64 8.83
CA MET A 93 11.37 -11.70 7.45
C MET A 93 11.53 -10.33 6.77
N LEU A 94 10.75 -9.31 7.17
CA LEU A 94 10.83 -7.94 6.62
C LEU A 94 11.88 -7.06 7.31
N GLN A 95 12.40 -7.49 8.47
CA GLN A 95 13.41 -6.77 9.24
C GLN A 95 14.83 -7.25 8.91
N GLU A 96 14.96 -8.31 8.12
CA GLU A 96 16.24 -8.82 7.67
C GLU A 96 16.77 -7.99 6.49
N PRO A 97 18.09 -7.77 6.40
CA PRO A 97 18.70 -7.12 5.25
C PRO A 97 18.39 -7.94 3.99
N MET A 98 17.71 -7.29 3.03
CA MET A 98 17.46 -7.84 1.71
C MET A 98 18.49 -7.26 0.74
N THR A 99 19.12 -8.14 -0.02
CA THR A 99 20.00 -7.79 -1.11
C THR A 99 19.27 -8.07 -2.41
N ILE A 100 19.06 -7.04 -3.21
CA ILE A 100 18.57 -7.18 -4.58
C ILE A 100 19.75 -7.11 -5.55
N GLU A 101 19.83 -8.10 -6.41
CA GLU A 101 20.77 -8.16 -7.53
C GLU A 101 19.96 -8.22 -8.81
N TRP A 102 20.39 -7.53 -9.86
CA TRP A 102 19.69 -7.57 -11.14
C TRP A 102 20.66 -7.66 -12.30
N ASP A 103 20.22 -8.34 -13.35
CA ASP A 103 20.94 -8.48 -14.59
C ASP A 103 19.99 -8.33 -15.78
N GLU A 104 20.49 -8.64 -16.98
CA GLU A 104 19.69 -8.57 -18.21
C GLU A 104 18.62 -9.66 -18.29
N ALA A 105 18.74 -10.76 -17.54
CA ALA A 105 17.79 -11.87 -17.56
C ALA A 105 16.71 -11.75 -16.47
N GLY A 106 17.02 -11.13 -15.32
CA GLY A 106 16.09 -11.01 -14.22
C GLY A 106 16.63 -10.26 -13.02
N TYR A 107 16.01 -10.49 -11.87
CA TYR A 107 16.52 -10.07 -10.57
C TYR A 107 16.51 -11.21 -9.57
N ALA A 108 17.48 -11.20 -8.67
CA ALA A 108 17.56 -12.06 -7.51
C ALA A 108 17.36 -11.22 -6.25
N LEU A 109 16.61 -11.77 -5.31
CA LEU A 109 16.37 -11.19 -4.01
C LEU A 109 16.85 -12.20 -2.96
N SER A 110 17.85 -11.78 -2.19
CA SER A 110 18.48 -12.59 -1.16
C SER A 110 18.21 -11.98 0.20
N SER A 111 17.77 -12.81 1.14
CA SER A 111 17.55 -12.48 2.55
C SER A 111 18.10 -13.61 3.42
N ALA A 112 18.27 -13.37 4.73
CA ALA A 112 18.76 -14.42 5.64
C ALA A 112 17.80 -15.62 5.73
N SER A 113 16.53 -15.40 5.43
CA SER A 113 15.44 -16.39 5.46
C SER A 113 15.13 -17.04 4.11
N GLY A 114 15.70 -16.54 3.00
CA GLY A 114 15.48 -17.15 1.69
C GLY A 114 16.08 -16.36 0.52
N ASN A 115 16.35 -17.09 -0.56
CA ASN A 115 16.80 -16.56 -1.84
C ASN A 115 15.73 -16.85 -2.91
N ALA A 116 15.35 -15.84 -3.68
CA ALA A 116 14.45 -15.96 -4.81
C ALA A 116 15.11 -15.36 -6.04
N ARG A 117 15.05 -16.04 -7.19
CA ARG A 117 15.47 -15.48 -8.49
C ARG A 117 14.26 -15.52 -9.42
N LEU A 118 13.97 -14.40 -10.04
CA LEU A 118 12.84 -14.20 -10.94
C LEU A 118 13.37 -13.63 -12.24
N ASN A 119 12.98 -14.26 -13.34
CA ASN A 119 13.30 -13.75 -14.66
C ASN A 119 12.34 -12.59 -14.99
N TRP A 120 12.79 -11.67 -15.84
CA TRP A 120 11.91 -10.58 -16.25
C TRP A 120 10.63 -11.11 -16.92
N ASP A 121 10.73 -12.17 -17.71
CA ASP A 121 9.61 -12.81 -18.41
C ASP A 121 8.56 -13.45 -17.48
N GLU A 122 8.91 -13.68 -16.21
CA GLU A 122 7.99 -14.22 -15.19
C GLU A 122 7.22 -13.12 -14.47
N LEU A 123 7.56 -11.85 -14.73
CA LEU A 123 6.85 -10.71 -14.16
C LEU A 123 5.66 -10.32 -15.02
N TYR A 124 4.59 -9.94 -14.33
CA TYR A 124 3.38 -9.42 -14.95
C TYR A 124 3.56 -7.99 -15.44
N ALA A 125 4.14 -7.12 -14.60
CA ALA A 125 4.31 -5.70 -14.88
C ALA A 125 5.31 -5.05 -13.91
N TRP A 126 5.74 -3.84 -14.23
CA TRP A 126 6.45 -2.98 -13.30
C TRP A 126 5.81 -1.59 -13.22
N ALA A 127 6.00 -0.91 -12.11
CA ALA A 127 5.56 0.47 -11.92
C ALA A 127 6.61 1.24 -11.14
N GLU A 128 6.71 2.53 -11.40
CA GLU A 128 7.58 3.42 -10.67
C GLU A 128 6.77 4.51 -9.97
N GLN A 129 7.01 4.69 -8.68
CA GLN A 129 6.50 5.79 -7.88
C GLN A 129 7.65 6.66 -7.40
N ASP A 130 7.36 7.81 -6.79
CA ASP A 130 8.36 8.79 -6.36
C ASP A 130 9.49 8.14 -5.54
N ASP A 131 9.16 7.30 -4.55
CA ASP A 131 10.13 6.73 -3.60
C ASP A 131 10.45 5.23 -3.81
N ILE A 132 9.70 4.53 -4.66
CA ILE A 132 9.77 3.07 -4.80
C ILE A 132 9.62 2.61 -6.26
N VAL A 133 10.26 1.48 -6.58
CA VAL A 133 10.00 0.70 -7.80
C VAL A 133 9.25 -0.57 -7.41
N LEU A 134 8.14 -0.84 -8.09
CA LEU A 134 7.31 -2.02 -7.88
C LEU A 134 7.56 -3.03 -9.00
N LEU A 135 7.94 -4.26 -8.63
CA LEU A 135 8.08 -5.39 -9.53
C LEU A 135 6.95 -6.38 -9.25
N MET A 136 6.00 -6.54 -10.18
CA MET A 136 4.80 -7.33 -9.96
C MET A 136 4.96 -8.70 -10.59
N GLN A 137 4.94 -9.76 -9.78
CA GLN A 137 4.88 -11.15 -10.24
C GLN A 137 3.44 -11.55 -10.60
N SER A 138 2.46 -10.99 -9.89
CA SER A 138 1.04 -11.15 -10.18
C SER A 138 0.25 -9.92 -9.70
N GLU A 139 -1.08 -9.92 -9.84
CA GLU A 139 -1.91 -8.85 -9.30
C GLU A 139 -1.82 -8.72 -7.76
N MET A 140 -1.44 -9.81 -7.06
CA MET A 140 -1.35 -9.84 -5.60
C MET A 140 0.07 -9.97 -5.06
N LEU A 141 1.04 -10.38 -5.88
CA LEU A 141 2.43 -10.53 -5.46
C LEU A 141 3.29 -9.46 -6.12
N TYR A 142 3.89 -8.61 -5.30
CA TYR A 142 4.77 -7.53 -5.73
C TYR A 142 5.97 -7.40 -4.80
N ASN A 143 7.13 -7.13 -5.39
CA ASN A 143 8.36 -6.80 -4.68
C ASN A 143 8.58 -5.28 -4.73
N LEU A 144 8.93 -4.72 -3.58
CA LEU A 144 9.14 -3.30 -3.39
C LEU A 144 10.63 -3.02 -3.29
N VAL A 145 11.14 -2.17 -4.18
CA VAL A 145 12.54 -1.74 -4.17
C VAL A 145 12.58 -0.25 -3.83
N PRO A 146 13.01 0.13 -2.60
CA PRO A 146 13.14 1.53 -2.23
C PRO A 146 14.20 2.22 -3.09
N LYS A 147 13.87 3.36 -3.69
CA LYS A 147 14.87 4.14 -4.44
C LYS A 147 15.96 4.69 -3.53
N ALA A 148 15.64 4.95 -2.25
CA ALA A 148 16.61 5.38 -1.24
C ALA A 148 17.73 4.34 -0.99
N ALA A 149 17.50 3.06 -1.34
CA ALA A 149 18.51 2.01 -1.26
C ALA A 149 19.43 1.95 -2.48
N LEU A 150 19.04 2.61 -3.58
CA LEU A 150 19.75 2.58 -4.85
C LEU A 150 20.50 3.91 -5.03
N SER A 151 21.74 3.84 -5.49
CA SER A 151 22.38 5.05 -6.02
C SER A 151 21.69 5.50 -7.32
N ALA A 152 21.88 6.76 -7.72
CA ALA A 152 21.32 7.28 -8.97
C ALA A 152 21.73 6.42 -10.20
N ASP A 153 22.98 5.94 -10.21
CA ASP A 153 23.50 5.07 -11.26
C ASP A 153 22.85 3.67 -11.24
N GLN A 154 22.62 3.12 -10.05
CA GLN A 154 21.95 1.84 -9.87
C GLN A 154 20.50 1.89 -10.31
N LEU A 155 19.79 2.96 -9.92
CA LEU A 155 18.42 3.20 -10.36
C LEU A 155 18.33 3.34 -11.88
N GLY A 156 19.26 4.08 -12.49
CA GLY A 156 19.37 4.21 -13.94
C GLY A 156 19.63 2.87 -14.63
N SER A 157 20.51 2.03 -14.07
CA SER A 157 20.77 0.68 -14.57
C SER A 157 19.53 -0.22 -14.47
N LEU A 158 18.83 -0.21 -13.32
CA LEU A 158 17.64 -1.02 -13.11
C LEU A 158 16.52 -0.62 -14.08
N ARG A 159 16.27 0.70 -14.22
CA ARG A 159 15.29 1.22 -15.18
C ARG A 159 15.65 0.82 -16.62
N SER A 160 16.92 0.86 -16.97
CA SER A 160 17.38 0.43 -18.29
C SER A 160 17.09 -1.06 -18.52
N CYS A 161 17.37 -1.94 -17.55
CA CYS A 161 17.03 -3.36 -17.63
C CYS A 161 15.52 -3.59 -17.79
N LEU A 162 14.69 -2.90 -17.00
CA LEU A 162 13.22 -3.00 -17.07
C LEU A 162 12.64 -2.51 -18.39
N ALA A 163 13.23 -1.45 -18.97
CA ALA A 163 12.82 -0.95 -20.28
C ALA A 163 13.19 -1.92 -21.41
N HIS A 164 14.32 -2.62 -21.30
CA HIS A 164 14.78 -3.58 -22.30
C HIS A 164 14.13 -4.97 -22.16
N SER A 165 13.57 -5.29 -20.99
CA SER A 165 12.94 -6.60 -20.77
C SER A 165 11.57 -6.77 -21.44
N GLY A 166 11.01 -5.70 -22.02
CA GLY A 166 9.70 -5.76 -22.68
C GLY A 166 8.51 -5.84 -21.72
N LEU A 167 8.75 -5.67 -20.41
CA LEU A 167 7.69 -5.66 -19.41
C LEU A 167 6.78 -4.45 -19.52
N LYS A 168 5.49 -4.67 -19.27
CA LYS A 168 4.51 -3.60 -19.26
C LYS A 168 4.75 -2.66 -18.08
N GLN A 169 4.93 -1.37 -18.38
CA GLN A 169 4.93 -0.30 -17.39
C GLN A 169 3.48 0.12 -17.09
N LEU A 170 3.11 0.15 -15.81
CA LEU A 170 1.79 0.60 -15.33
C LEU A 170 1.78 2.05 -14.85
#